data_AF-A0A8T5Q0N5-F1
#
_entry.id   AF-A0A8T5Q0N5-F1
#
_cell.length_a   1.000
_cell.length_b   1.000
_cell.length_c   1.000
_cell.angle_alpha   90.00
_cell.angle_beta   90.00
_cell.angle_gamma   90.00
#
_symmetry.space_group_name_H-M   'P 1'
#
loop_
_entity.id
_entity.type
_entity.pdbx_description
1 polymer ?
#
loop_
_entity_poly.entity_id
_entity_poly.type
_entity_poly.pdbx_seq_one_letter_code
_entity_poly.pdbx_strand_id
1 'polypeptide(L)' 'MERRSKDQIIKEIIKILEKGELSVNEIARKIKANWSTTNNALELLKGLEIVKEIITTPKIRIFRLIKKKG' A
#
# COMPACT_ATOMS: atom_id res chain seq x y z
N MET A 1 -21.05 -12.05 4.89
CA MET A 1 -19.87 -11.20 5.13
C MET A 1 -18.92 -11.41 3.97
N GLU A 2 -18.96 -10.51 2.98
CA GLU A 2 -18.13 -10.64 1.78
C GLU A 2 -16.66 -10.59 2.20
N ARG A 3 -15.96 -11.73 2.03
CA ARG A 3 -14.51 -11.79 2.13
C ARG A 3 -13.99 -10.87 1.03
N ARG A 4 -13.68 -9.61 1.35
CA ARG A 4 -12.81 -8.81 0.47
C ARG A 4 -11.54 -9.62 0.28
N SER A 5 -11.39 -10.20 -0.91
CA SER A 5 -10.23 -11.01 -1.23
C SER A 5 -8.99 -10.15 -1.09
N LYS A 6 -7.91 -10.70 -0.52
CA LYS A 6 -6.61 -10.02 -0.39
C LYS A 6 -6.17 -9.35 -1.69
N ASP A 7 -6.55 -9.94 -2.82
CA ASP A 7 -6.37 -9.43 -4.18
C ASP A 7 -7.00 -8.05 -4.44
N GLN A 8 -8.23 -7.81 -3.95
CA GLN A 8 -8.89 -6.50 -4.06
C GLN A 8 -8.14 -5.42 -3.26
N ILE A 9 -7.68 -5.77 -2.05
CA ILE A 9 -6.92 -4.85 -1.19
C ILE A 9 -5.63 -4.43 -1.89
N ILE A 10 -4.92 -5.39 -2.49
CA ILE A 10 -3.70 -5.12 -3.25
C ILE A 10 -3.97 -4.20 -4.45
N LYS A 11 -5.00 -4.49 -5.26
CA LYS A 11 -5.38 -3.66 -6.41
C LYS A 11 -5.74 -2.24 -6.00
N GLU A 12 -6.50 -2.08 -4.93
CA GLU A 12 -6.86 -0.78 -4.38
C GLU A 12 -5.63 0.00 -3.89
N ILE A 13 -4.70 -0.65 -3.18
CA ILE A 13 -3.45 -0.03 -2.73
C ILE A 13 -2.64 0.48 -3.92
N ILE A 14 -2.47 -0.34 -4.97
CA ILE A 14 -1.74 0.04 -6.18
C ILE A 14 -2.41 1.25 -6.85
N LYS A 15 -3.74 1.21 -7.03
CA LYS A 15 -4.52 2.29 -7.65
C LYS A 15 -4.44 3.60 -6.87
N ILE A 16 -4.36 3.51 -5.54
CA ILE A 16 -4.19 4.67 -4.66
C ILE A 16 -2.78 5.24 -4.78
N LEU A 17 -1.76 4.37 -4.80
CA LEU A 17 -0.36 4.77 -4.96
C LEU A 17 -0.01 5.24 -6.38
N GLU A 18 -0.82 4.91 -7.39
CA GLU A 18 -0.71 5.50 -8.74
C GLU A 18 -1.00 7.00 -8.73
N LYS A 19 -1.79 7.50 -7.77
CA LYS A 19 -2.10 8.93 -7.65
C LYS A 19 -0.99 9.72 -6.97
N GLY A 20 -0.08 9.06 -6.27
CA GLY A 20 1.00 9.71 -5.53
C GLY A 20 1.53 8.85 -4.37
N GLU A 21 2.50 9.41 -3.67
CA GLU A 21 3.04 8.83 -2.44
C GLU A 21 2.08 9.02 -1.27
N LEU A 22 1.87 7.95 -0.49
CA LEU A 22 0.95 7.97 0.63
C LEU A 22 1.50 7.19 1.81
N SER A 23 1.09 7.62 3.00
CA SER A 23 1.44 6.93 4.24
C SER A 23 0.61 5.66 4.43
N VAL A 24 1.13 4.65 5.13
CA VAL A 24 0.36 3.42 5.47
C VAL A 24 -1.00 3.76 6.07
N ASN A 25 -1.05 4.77 6.95
CA ASN A 25 -2.27 5.20 7.62
C ASN A 25 -3.29 5.81 6.65
N GLU A 26 -2.83 6.60 5.68
CA GLU A 26 -3.70 7.18 4.65
C GLU A 26 -4.22 6.11 3.69
N ILE A 27 -3.37 5.16 3.31
CA ILE A 27 -3.74 4.02 2.47
C ILE A 27 -4.81 3.19 3.19
N ALA A 28 -4.58 2.84 4.46
CA ALA A 28 -5.51 2.10 5.30
C ALA A 28 -6.87 2.80 5.41
N ARG A 29 -6.87 4.13 5.63
CA ARG A 29 -8.09 4.95 5.66
C ARG A 29 -8.83 4.95 4.33
N LYS A 30 -8.12 5.10 3.20
CA LYS A 30 -8.73 5.12 1.85
C LYS A 30 -9.38 3.78 1.49
N ILE A 31 -8.70 2.66 1.73
CA ILE A 31 -9.22 1.32 1.41
C ILE A 31 -10.19 0.78 2.49
N LYS A 32 -10.38 1.52 3.57
CA LYS A 32 -11.16 1.12 4.76
C LYS A 32 -10.71 -0.26 5.27
N ALA A 33 -9.40 -0.45 5.43
CA ALA A 33 -8.81 -1.67 5.99
C ALA A 33 -7.99 -1.35 7.23
N ASN A 34 -7.72 -2.40 8.02
CA ASN A 34 -6.89 -2.28 9.21
C ASN A 34 -5.43 -2.06 8.85
N TRP A 35 -4.73 -1.29 9.68
CA TRP A 35 -3.31 -0.98 9.51
C TRP A 35 -2.47 -2.24 9.32
N SER A 36 -2.71 -3.30 10.10
CA SER A 36 -1.98 -4.58 9.98
C SER A 36 -2.17 -5.24 8.62
N THR A 37 -3.38 -5.18 8.05
CA THR A 37 -3.69 -5.73 6.72
C THR A 37 -2.99 -4.92 5.64
N THR A 38 -3.04 -3.59 5.74
CA THR A 38 -2.37 -2.67 4.81
C THR A 38 -0.85 -2.83 4.88
N ASN A 39 -0.27 -2.91 6.07
CA ASN A 39 1.16 -3.11 6.26
C ASN A 39 1.62 -4.44 5.65
N ASN A 40 0.94 -5.55 5.94
CA ASN A 40 1.27 -6.85 5.33
C ASN A 40 1.19 -6.81 3.80
N ALA A 41 0.16 -6.17 3.24
CA ALA A 41 0.03 -6.03 1.80
C ALA A 41 1.15 -5.15 1.19
N LEU A 42 1.52 -4.06 1.84
CA LEU A 42 2.61 -3.19 1.40
C LEU A 42 3.97 -3.87 1.49
N GLU A 43 4.22 -4.68 2.52
CA GLU A 43 5.46 -5.45 2.62
C GLU A 43 5.57 -6.51 1.53
N LEU A 44 4.46 -7.18 1.20
CA LEU A 44 4.40 -8.10 0.06
C LEU A 44 4.67 -7.36 -1.26
N LEU A 45 4.03 -6.21 -1.48
CA LEU A 45 4.27 -5.39 -2.67
C LEU A 45 5.70 -4.83 -2.75
N LYS A 46 6.32 -4.54 -1.59
CA LYS A 46 7.71 -4.10 -1.50
C LYS A 46 8.66 -5.25 -1.88
N GLY A 47 8.38 -6.47 -1.42
CA GLY A 47 9.13 -7.67 -1.80
C GLY A 47 9.03 -8.01 -3.29
N LEU A 48 7.91 -7.65 -3.93
CA LEU A 48 7.71 -7.77 -5.38
C LEU A 48 8.28 -6.58 -6.18
N GLU A 49 8.97 -5.63 -5.53
CA GLU A 49 9.50 -4.41 -6.14
C GLU A 49 8.43 -3.56 -6.86
N ILE A 50 7.17 -3.66 -6.45
CA ILE A 50 6.04 -2.88 -6.99
C ILE A 50 5.93 -1.53 -6.27
N VAL A 51 6.25 -1.49 -4.96
CA VAL A 51 6.24 -0.26 -4.15
C VAL A 51 7.58 -0.07 -3.46
N LYS A 52 7.99 1.18 -3.28
CA LYS A 52 9.17 1.56 -2.51
C LYS A 52 8.73 2.33 -1.30
N GLU A 53 9.30 1.96 -0.16
CA GLU A 53 9.26 2.82 1.01
C GLU A 53 10.27 3.95 0.80
N ILE A 54 9.79 5.19 0.78
CA ILE A 54 10.61 6.40 0.56
C ILE A 54 10.98 7.08 1.87
N ILE A 55 10.10 7.01 2.86
CA ILE A 55 10.30 7.60 4.18
C ILE A 55 9.94 6.54 5.22
N THR A 56 10.89 6.25 6.11
CA THR A 56 10.67 5.46 7.31
C THR A 56 11.06 6.30 8.51
N THR A 57 10.05 6.71 9.27
CA THR A 57 10.21 7.34 10.58
C THR A 57 9.42 6.51 11.58
N PRO A 58 9.76 6.55 12.88
CA PRO A 58 9.05 5.79 13.91
C PRO A 58 7.54 6.10 13.97
N LYS A 59 7.10 7.25 13.45
CA LYS A 59 5.69 7.66 13.43
C LYS A 59 5.02 7.52 12.06
N ILE A 60 5.78 7.60 10.96
CA ILE A 60 5.23 7.69 9.60
C ILE A 60 6.09 6.85 8.65
N ARG A 61 5.42 5.96 7.90
CA ARG A 61 6.00 5.20 6.80
C ARG A 61 5.27 5.57 5.52
N ILE A 62 6.01 6.11 4.55
CA ILE A 62 5.47 6.57 3.26
C ILE A 62 5.95 5.65 2.16
N PHE A 63 4.99 5.21 1.34
CA PHE A 63 5.22 4.33 0.21
C PHE A 63 4.88 5.05 -1.08
N ARG A 64 5.66 4.76 -2.13
CA ARG A 64 5.35 5.16 -3.50
C ARG A 64 5.30 3.95 -4.41
N LEU A 65 4.54 4.05 -5.49
CA LEU A 65 4.58 3.03 -6.55
C LEU A 65 5.90 3.13 -7.33
N ILE A 66 6.58 2.00 -7.50
CA ILE A 66 7.70 1.84 -8.43
C ILE A 66 7.07 1.49 -9.77
N LYS A 67 6.58 2.50 -10.50
CA LYS A 67 6.04 2.28 -11.84
C LYS A 67 7.21 1.81 -12.71
N LYS A 68 7.28 0.52 -13.03
CA LYS A 68 8.16 0.01 -14.08
C LYS A 68 7.59 0.59 -15.38
N LYS A 69 8.14 1.74 -15.78
CA LYS A 69 7.92 2.35 -17.08
C LYS A 69 8.48 1.33 -18.08
N GLY A 70 7.60 0.50 -18.63
CA GLY A 70 7.87 -0.19 -19.89
C GLY A 70 7.96 0.84 -21.00
#